data_AF-A0AAN7UCD1-F1
#
_entry.id   AF-A0AAN7UCD1-F1
#
_cell.length_a   1.000
_cell.length_b   1.000
_cell.length_c   1.000
_cell.angle_alpha   90.00
_cell.angle_beta   90.00
_cell.angle_gamma   90.00
#
_symmetry.space_group_name_H-M   'P 1'
#
loop_
_entity.id
_entity.type
_entity.pdbx_description
1 polymer ?
#
loop_
_entity_poly.entity_id
_entity_poly.type
_entity_poly.pdbx_seq_one_letter_code
_entity_poly.pdbx_strand_id
1 'polypeptide(L)'
;MIKFNKFLSLLIIFLIINCNYQFVKADAESKALDIINRYRDIARYTFFTTDGHLERYPSGFCGGTPVDDCKWDEYIEAVILLSAITLIIAAITLIFGIIFWIFRCICFGGCRPTHGVCCPGPKYDPDIGEGYTSGKVLILKLVTLVMVAGCVAVFITALKGNSSTTSGINNLSDTVFNKTSYTLEQLIDISNDLNQTKYEQFDQKKEIQDQLTQLIDDGENLQTKGEDISNNAKDVNNIRTKIIVIGLVFCMVAAGIIGIAAIFGLPKIARFGSILLVILIPFMWIVFSVHYPINSVVADVCISYDETGVQQFSNYSNPIITQVFDGCKNESNTISAFEGLESLVNDLLKNATDTSCSKVNDACQLGFPRYPNDDPTQTPYQQNVLDCPINVTCGNSTLSIFLFNSTVHDFNYKCKNAPTCGDTSTCDPSVLGNIMTCGWVNVSSINACSQGACQYNAQVVNTTKQIMNLYDLLTSLTDIWTEKVVPLIKCSYLIPFVDEIQSIVCVDEVNSLDLLIAPTAIFAILLTGLGITGILGSKRFNSHYKVKSSA
;
A
#
# COMPACT_ATOMS: atom_id res chain seq x y z
N MET A 1 5.82 -52.52 25.30
CA MET A 1 5.58 -52.01 23.93
C MET A 1 4.24 -51.30 23.72
N ILE A 2 3.20 -51.50 24.54
CA ILE A 2 1.85 -50.92 24.31
C ILE A 2 1.72 -49.40 24.57
N LYS A 3 2.72 -48.73 25.19
CA LYS A 3 2.66 -47.29 25.51
C LYS A 3 3.14 -46.35 24.40
N PHE A 4 3.92 -46.83 23.43
CA PHE A 4 4.46 -46.00 22.34
C PHE A 4 3.38 -45.66 21.29
N ASN A 5 2.45 -46.59 21.04
CA ASN A 5 1.42 -46.44 20.01
C ASN A 5 0.36 -45.37 20.38
N LYS A 6 0.03 -45.19 21.67
CA LYS A 6 -0.90 -44.14 22.11
C LYS A 6 -0.29 -42.74 22.02
N PHE A 7 1.02 -42.62 22.21
CA PHE A 7 1.73 -41.34 22.06
C PHE A 7 1.85 -40.95 20.58
N LEU A 8 2.11 -41.94 19.71
CA LEU A 8 2.12 -41.74 18.26
C LEU A 8 0.74 -41.37 17.72
N SER A 9 -0.35 -42.00 18.19
CA SER A 9 -1.72 -41.63 17.81
C SER A 9 -2.11 -40.22 18.27
N LEU A 10 -1.69 -39.78 19.45
CA LEU A 10 -1.92 -38.40 19.91
C LEU A 10 -1.12 -37.38 19.10
N LEU A 11 0.12 -37.69 18.72
CA LEU A 11 0.95 -36.85 17.86
C LEU A 11 0.37 -36.75 16.43
N ILE A 12 -0.17 -37.85 15.91
CA ILE A 12 -0.84 -37.89 14.60
C ILE A 12 -2.17 -37.11 14.64
N ILE A 13 -2.95 -37.20 15.72
CA ILE A 13 -4.17 -36.38 15.89
C ILE A 13 -3.82 -34.89 15.98
N PHE A 14 -2.72 -34.53 16.66
CA PHE A 14 -2.25 -33.13 16.74
C PHE A 14 -1.70 -32.60 15.40
N LEU A 15 -1.13 -33.47 14.57
CA LEU A 15 -0.71 -33.16 13.20
C LEU A 15 -1.91 -33.04 12.25
N ILE A 16 -2.93 -33.89 12.40
CA ILE A 16 -4.17 -33.85 11.58
C ILE A 16 -4.99 -32.59 11.89
N ILE A 17 -5.04 -32.14 13.14
CA ILE A 17 -5.70 -30.87 13.51
C ILE A 17 -4.98 -29.65 12.91
N ASN A 18 -3.67 -29.73 12.66
CA ASN A 18 -2.91 -28.68 11.98
C ASN A 18 -3.04 -28.70 10.43
N CYS A 19 -3.64 -29.74 9.84
CA CYS A 19 -3.67 -29.91 8.38
C CYS A 19 -4.96 -29.45 7.69
N ASN A 20 -6.00 -29.02 8.40
CA ASN A 20 -7.22 -28.49 7.75
C ASN A 20 -7.10 -26.97 7.51
N TYR A 21 -6.41 -26.61 6.42
CA TYR A 21 -6.09 -25.22 6.02
C TYR A 21 -6.70 -24.86 4.64
N GLN A 22 -7.96 -25.21 4.38
CA GLN A 22 -8.57 -25.05 3.05
C GLN A 22 -9.95 -24.36 3.02
N PHE A 23 -10.41 -23.74 4.12
CA PHE A 23 -11.60 -22.87 4.14
C PHE A 23 -11.21 -21.46 4.64
N VAL A 24 -10.35 -20.74 3.92
CA VAL A 24 -9.51 -19.70 4.56
C VAL A 24 -9.97 -18.25 4.37
N LYS A 25 -10.65 -17.86 3.29
CA LYS A 25 -10.82 -16.41 3.02
C LYS A 25 -11.96 -15.73 3.81
N ALA A 26 -13.18 -16.29 3.78
CA ALA A 26 -14.29 -15.75 4.58
C ALA A 26 -14.07 -15.91 6.11
N ASP A 27 -13.31 -16.94 6.51
CA ASP A 27 -12.91 -17.15 7.90
C ASP A 27 -11.88 -16.10 8.34
N ALA A 28 -10.91 -15.75 7.48
CA ALA A 28 -9.84 -14.80 7.79
C ALA A 28 -10.33 -13.36 8.04
N GLU A 29 -11.30 -12.86 7.28
CA GLU A 29 -11.89 -11.52 7.50
C GLU A 29 -12.66 -11.47 8.83
N SER A 30 -13.49 -12.48 9.11
CA SER A 30 -14.24 -12.56 10.37
C SER A 30 -13.31 -12.67 11.58
N LYS A 31 -12.22 -13.44 11.45
CA LYS A 31 -11.20 -13.59 12.48
C LYS A 31 -10.43 -12.29 12.71
N ALA A 32 -10.04 -11.60 11.63
CA ALA A 32 -9.38 -10.31 11.73
C ALA A 32 -10.27 -9.28 12.45
N LEU A 33 -11.56 -9.25 12.12
CA LEU A 33 -12.53 -8.36 12.79
C LEU A 33 -12.69 -8.67 14.29
N ASP A 34 -12.71 -9.95 14.69
CA ASP A 34 -12.72 -10.32 16.12
C ASP A 34 -11.44 -9.84 16.83
N ILE A 35 -10.28 -9.99 16.20
CA ILE A 35 -9.00 -9.52 16.74
C ILE A 35 -9.04 -8.00 16.89
N ILE A 36 -9.43 -7.26 15.85
CA ILE A 36 -9.52 -5.80 15.85
C ILE A 36 -10.43 -5.31 16.99
N ASN A 37 -11.63 -5.88 17.12
CA ASN A 37 -12.57 -5.51 18.19
C ASN A 37 -11.98 -5.78 19.59
N ARG A 38 -11.22 -6.87 19.76
CA ARG A 38 -10.57 -7.18 21.04
C ARG A 38 -9.50 -6.15 21.43
N TYR A 39 -8.76 -5.62 20.45
CA TYR A 39 -7.74 -4.61 20.69
C TYR A 39 -8.32 -3.20 20.83
N ARG A 40 -9.47 -2.91 20.21
CA ARG A 40 -10.22 -1.64 20.38
C ARG A 40 -10.54 -1.34 21.82
N ASP A 41 -11.04 -2.35 22.53
CA ASP A 41 -11.62 -2.17 23.86
C ASP A 41 -10.56 -2.10 24.98
N ILE A 42 -9.27 -2.20 24.62
CA ILE A 42 -8.15 -2.07 25.55
C ILE A 42 -7.99 -0.60 25.94
N ALA A 43 -8.28 -0.30 27.21
CA ALA A 43 -8.02 1.02 27.77
C ALA A 43 -6.51 1.34 27.76
N ARG A 44 -6.17 2.53 27.28
CA ARG A 44 -4.80 3.04 27.24
C ARG A 44 -4.69 4.24 28.15
N TYR A 45 -3.47 4.49 28.63
CA TYR A 45 -3.22 5.52 29.61
C TYR A 45 -1.95 6.27 29.28
N THR A 46 -1.92 7.56 29.60
CA THR A 46 -0.75 8.42 29.60
C THR A 46 -0.38 8.78 31.04
N PHE A 47 0.88 9.09 31.26
CA PHE A 47 1.45 9.44 32.56
C PHE A 47 2.56 10.49 32.44
N PHE A 48 3.48 10.33 31.49
CA PHE A 48 4.64 11.19 31.31
C PHE A 48 4.27 12.50 30.61
N THR A 49 3.40 12.44 29.60
CA THR A 49 2.86 13.61 28.89
C THR A 49 1.85 14.40 29.72
N THR A 50 1.34 13.81 30.79
CA THR A 50 0.32 14.37 31.70
C THR A 50 0.90 14.73 33.07
N ASP A 51 2.17 15.16 33.12
CA ASP A 51 2.85 15.65 34.32
C ASP A 51 2.83 14.67 35.53
N GLY A 52 2.80 13.36 35.26
CA GLY A 52 2.74 12.32 36.29
C GLY A 52 1.32 11.98 36.76
N HIS A 53 0.29 12.41 36.03
CA HIS A 53 -1.10 12.00 36.27
C HIS A 53 -1.49 10.87 35.33
N LEU A 54 -1.99 9.75 35.88
CA LEU A 54 -2.49 8.65 35.06
C LEU A 54 -3.82 9.04 34.44
N GLU A 55 -3.82 9.43 33.17
CA GLU A 55 -5.01 9.82 32.42
C GLU A 55 -5.35 8.77 31.37
N ARG A 56 -6.65 8.57 31.10
CA ARG A 56 -7.09 7.62 30.08
C ARG A 56 -7.00 8.28 28.71
N TYR A 57 -6.23 7.68 27.80
CA TYR A 57 -6.19 8.10 26.42
C TYR A 57 -7.46 7.64 25.68
N PRO A 58 -8.08 8.49 24.83
CA PRO A 58 -9.27 8.10 24.05
C PRO A 58 -8.99 6.91 23.12
N SER A 59 -10.02 6.12 22.81
CA SER A 59 -9.91 5.01 21.85
C SER A 59 -9.76 5.53 20.42
N GLY A 60 -9.02 4.79 19.58
CA GLY A 60 -8.85 5.08 18.17
C GLY A 60 -7.45 5.55 17.79
N PHE A 61 -7.23 5.73 16.50
CA PHE A 61 -5.94 6.12 15.94
C PHE A 61 -5.74 7.63 16.08
N CYS A 62 -4.66 8.05 16.74
CA CYS A 62 -4.22 9.43 16.68
C CYS A 62 -3.58 9.63 15.30
N GLY A 63 -4.21 10.48 14.47
CA GLY A 63 -3.99 10.53 13.03
C GLY A 63 -5.32 10.58 12.27
N GLY A 64 -6.43 10.42 12.98
CA GLY A 64 -7.74 10.80 12.48
C GLY A 64 -8.08 12.29 12.67
N THR A 65 -8.72 12.93 11.67
CA THR A 65 -9.14 14.33 11.63
C THR A 65 -9.94 14.82 12.86
N PRO A 66 -9.64 16.07 13.32
CA PRO A 66 -8.55 16.90 12.83
C PRO A 66 -7.19 16.37 13.31
N VAL A 67 -6.25 16.17 12.39
CA VAL A 67 -4.89 15.70 12.72
C VAL A 67 -4.11 16.74 13.51
N ASP A 68 -4.52 18.01 13.42
CA ASP A 68 -3.96 19.11 14.19
C ASP A 68 -4.31 19.02 15.69
N ASP A 69 -5.39 18.31 16.05
CA ASP A 69 -5.76 18.06 17.45
C ASP A 69 -5.16 16.74 17.99
N CYS A 70 -4.48 15.97 17.13
CA CYS A 70 -3.85 14.72 17.53
C CYS A 70 -2.55 15.00 18.30
N LYS A 71 -2.59 14.66 19.58
CA LYS A 71 -1.41 14.67 20.44
C LYS A 71 -0.63 13.37 20.26
N TRP A 72 0.22 13.34 19.22
CA TRP A 72 1.06 12.19 18.87
C TRP A 72 1.90 11.68 20.04
N ASP A 73 2.45 12.58 20.85
CA ASP A 73 3.24 12.22 22.03
C ASP A 73 2.40 11.43 23.04
N GLU A 74 1.17 11.88 23.31
CA GLU A 74 0.23 11.19 24.21
C GLU A 74 -0.17 9.82 23.64
N TYR A 75 -0.44 9.74 22.33
CA TYR A 75 -0.81 8.47 21.69
C TYR A 75 0.33 7.45 21.72
N ILE A 76 1.54 7.86 21.30
CA ILE A 76 2.72 7.00 21.28
C ILE A 76 3.02 6.51 22.70
N GLU A 77 2.93 7.40 23.69
CA GLU A 77 3.09 7.01 25.09
C GLU A 77 2.04 5.98 25.50
N ALA A 78 0.76 6.22 25.19
CA ALA A 78 -0.34 5.33 25.54
C ALA A 78 -0.19 3.93 24.92
N VAL A 79 0.31 3.87 23.68
CA VAL A 79 0.64 2.63 22.96
C VAL A 79 1.84 1.93 23.58
N ILE A 80 2.93 2.66 23.90
CA ILE A 80 4.13 2.07 24.52
C ILE A 80 3.83 1.57 25.94
N LEU A 81 2.97 2.25 26.70
CA LEU A 81 2.60 1.84 28.06
C LEU A 81 1.83 0.52 28.11
N LEU A 82 1.21 0.08 27.01
CA LEU A 82 0.66 -1.28 26.88
C LEU A 82 1.72 -2.36 27.13
N SER A 83 2.98 -2.06 26.85
CA SER A 83 4.14 -2.93 27.03
C SER A 83 4.81 -2.81 28.41
N ALA A 84 4.40 -1.84 29.24
CA ALA A 84 5.04 -1.61 30.53
C ALA A 84 4.92 -2.84 31.45
N ILE A 85 3.74 -3.48 31.50
CA ILE A 85 3.49 -4.66 32.34
C ILE A 85 4.41 -5.83 31.93
N THR A 86 4.58 -6.05 30.63
CA THR A 86 5.41 -7.14 30.10
C THR A 86 6.90 -6.88 30.31
N LEU A 87 7.36 -5.63 30.22
CA LEU A 87 8.73 -5.25 30.58
C LEU A 87 8.98 -5.42 32.09
N ILE A 88 8.00 -5.09 32.94
CA ILE A 88 8.10 -5.34 34.39
C ILE A 88 8.22 -6.83 34.67
N ILE A 89 7.44 -7.68 33.99
CA ILE A 89 7.56 -9.14 34.09
C ILE A 89 8.95 -9.60 33.63
N ALA A 90 9.48 -9.06 32.53
CA ALA A 90 10.84 -9.36 32.08
C ALA A 90 11.91 -8.99 33.14
N ALA A 91 11.81 -7.80 33.73
CA ALA A 91 12.73 -7.35 34.76
C ALA A 91 12.65 -8.21 36.02
N ILE A 92 11.43 -8.50 36.50
CA ILE A 92 11.20 -9.37 37.67
C ILE A 92 11.75 -10.76 37.42
N THR A 93 11.47 -11.37 36.27
CA THR A 93 11.94 -12.72 35.95
C THR A 93 13.47 -12.80 35.86
N LEU A 94 14.13 -11.77 35.34
CA LEU A 94 15.59 -11.67 35.30
C LEU A 94 16.18 -11.53 36.71
N ILE A 95 15.74 -10.52 37.48
CA ILE A 95 16.26 -10.23 38.83
C ILE A 95 16.00 -11.41 39.76
N PHE A 96 14.76 -11.90 39.80
CA PHE A 96 14.39 -13.04 40.62
C PHE A 96 15.14 -14.31 40.18
N GLY A 97 15.32 -14.52 38.87
CA GLY A 97 16.11 -15.63 38.34
C GLY A 97 17.56 -15.61 38.84
N ILE A 98 18.23 -14.45 38.78
CA ILE A 98 19.60 -14.27 39.26
C ILE A 98 19.68 -14.50 40.78
N ILE A 99 18.82 -13.82 41.55
CA ILE A 99 18.75 -13.95 43.02
C ILE A 99 18.51 -15.42 43.39
N PHE A 100 17.52 -16.05 42.76
CA PHE A 100 17.18 -17.45 43.01
C PHE A 100 18.38 -18.37 42.79
N TRP A 101 19.16 -18.19 41.71
CA TRP A 101 20.34 -19.02 41.46
C TRP A 101 21.47 -18.77 42.46
N ILE A 102 21.71 -17.53 42.87
CA ILE A 102 22.69 -17.17 43.92
C ILE A 102 22.30 -17.83 45.25
N PHE A 103 21.08 -17.60 45.71
CA PHE A 103 20.57 -18.17 46.97
C PHE A 103 20.51 -19.69 46.93
N ARG A 104 20.18 -20.28 45.77
CA ARG A 104 20.16 -21.74 45.61
C ARG A 104 21.57 -22.35 45.66
N CYS A 105 22.57 -21.66 45.11
CA CYS A 105 23.95 -22.12 45.17
C CYS A 105 24.55 -22.00 46.59
N ILE A 106 24.18 -20.96 47.34
CA ILE A 106 24.77 -20.63 48.65
C ILE A 106 23.95 -21.19 49.83
N CYS A 107 22.64 -20.96 49.88
CA CYS A 107 21.82 -21.15 51.08
C CYS A 107 20.98 -22.44 51.11
N PHE A 108 20.50 -22.93 49.95
CA PHE A 108 19.51 -24.03 49.85
C PHE A 108 20.09 -25.36 49.35
N GLY A 109 21.25 -25.74 49.88
CA GLY A 109 21.80 -27.09 49.69
C GLY A 109 22.51 -27.30 48.36
N GLY A 110 22.84 -26.23 47.65
CA GLY A 110 23.67 -26.26 46.46
C GLY A 110 23.18 -27.23 45.37
N CYS A 111 24.14 -27.81 44.65
CA CYS A 111 23.92 -28.63 43.45
C CYS A 111 23.82 -30.13 43.75
N ARG A 112 23.88 -30.48 45.03
CA ARG A 112 23.76 -31.83 45.56
C ARG A 112 22.46 -31.90 46.38
N PRO A 113 21.88 -33.09 46.61
CA PRO A 113 20.84 -33.26 47.61
C PRO A 113 21.52 -33.24 48.99
N THR A 114 21.83 -32.04 49.44
CA THR A 114 22.32 -31.78 50.80
C THR A 114 21.44 -30.73 51.42
N HIS A 115 21.28 -30.80 52.73
CA HIS A 115 20.73 -29.74 53.53
C HIS A 115 21.62 -28.49 53.42
N GLY A 116 21.00 -27.33 53.17
CA GLY A 116 21.72 -26.07 52.95
C GLY A 116 22.26 -25.46 54.23
N VAL A 117 23.09 -24.41 54.09
CA VAL A 117 23.64 -23.69 55.24
C VAL A 117 22.53 -23.14 56.14
N CYS A 118 21.41 -22.71 55.56
CA CYS A 118 20.26 -22.17 56.30
C CYS A 118 19.24 -23.23 56.77
N CYS A 119 19.41 -24.50 56.40
CA CYS A 119 18.53 -25.60 56.84
C CYS A 119 19.39 -26.85 57.04
N PRO A 120 20.21 -26.91 58.12
CA PRO A 120 21.09 -28.04 58.39
C PRO A 120 20.27 -29.32 58.66
N GLY A 121 20.77 -30.44 58.16
CA GLY A 121 20.13 -31.76 58.27
C GLY A 121 21.08 -32.86 57.81
N PRO A 122 20.76 -34.12 58.13
CA PRO A 122 21.62 -35.27 57.80
C PRO A 122 21.87 -35.35 56.29
N LYS A 123 23.04 -35.87 55.89
CA LYS A 123 23.30 -36.09 54.45
C LYS A 123 22.31 -37.12 53.93
N TYR A 124 21.76 -36.83 52.76
CA TYR A 124 20.75 -37.64 52.11
C TYR A 124 21.23 -39.08 51.91
N ASP A 125 20.59 -40.03 52.60
CA ASP A 125 20.90 -41.45 52.49
C ASP A 125 19.74 -42.21 51.80
N PRO A 126 19.90 -42.61 50.52
CA PRO A 126 18.88 -43.36 49.80
C PRO A 126 18.64 -44.76 50.38
N ASP A 127 19.58 -45.30 51.18
CA ASP A 127 19.47 -46.62 51.82
C ASP A 127 18.63 -46.57 53.12
N ILE A 128 18.41 -45.37 53.67
CA ILE A 128 17.55 -45.11 54.86
C ILE A 128 16.13 -44.66 54.44
N GLY A 129 15.84 -44.64 53.14
CA GLY A 129 14.51 -44.29 52.61
C GLY A 129 14.25 -42.79 52.43
N GLU A 130 15.25 -41.93 52.66
CA GLU A 130 15.11 -40.47 52.54
C GLU A 130 15.10 -39.98 51.07
N GLY A 131 15.22 -40.90 50.10
CA GLY A 131 15.26 -40.74 48.63
C GLY A 131 14.05 -40.10 47.90
N TYR A 132 14.24 -39.70 46.63
CA TYR A 132 13.12 -39.24 45.80
C TYR A 132 12.33 -40.46 45.30
N THR A 133 11.03 -40.51 45.58
CA THR A 133 10.16 -41.60 45.12
C THR A 133 10.14 -41.68 43.59
N SER A 134 10.32 -42.88 43.03
CA SER A 134 10.35 -43.12 41.58
C SER A 134 9.12 -42.56 40.84
N GLY A 135 7.92 -42.65 41.45
CA GLY A 135 6.69 -42.09 40.88
C GLY A 135 6.75 -40.55 40.72
N LYS A 136 7.26 -39.82 41.71
CA LYS A 136 7.40 -38.36 41.65
C LYS A 136 8.41 -37.93 40.58
N VAL A 137 9.51 -38.68 40.42
CA VAL A 137 10.50 -38.44 39.36
C VAL A 137 9.90 -38.72 37.99
N LEU A 138 9.11 -39.78 37.84
CA LEU A 138 8.41 -40.11 36.60
C LEU A 138 7.41 -39.02 36.20
N ILE A 139 6.60 -38.53 37.16
CA ILE A 139 5.66 -37.43 36.91
C ILE A 139 6.41 -36.18 36.46
N LEU A 140 7.51 -35.80 37.13
CA LEU A 140 8.31 -34.65 36.71
C LEU A 140 8.82 -34.80 35.27
N LYS A 141 9.33 -35.99 34.89
CA LYS A 141 9.76 -36.26 33.52
C LYS A 141 8.61 -36.10 32.52
N LEU A 142 7.42 -36.62 32.83
CA LEU A 142 6.25 -36.50 31.96
C LEU A 142 5.81 -35.04 31.80
N VAL A 143 5.75 -34.28 32.89
CA VAL A 143 5.40 -32.84 32.85
C VAL A 143 6.41 -32.07 32.01
N THR A 144 7.72 -32.30 32.21
CA THR A 144 8.77 -31.68 31.40
C THR A 144 8.60 -32.00 29.90
N LEU A 145 8.31 -33.26 29.56
CA LEU A 145 8.09 -33.66 28.16
C LEU A 145 6.85 -33.02 27.54
N VAL A 146 5.76 -32.90 28.31
CA VAL A 146 4.54 -32.20 27.86
C VAL A 146 4.83 -30.72 27.62
N MET A 147 5.58 -30.06 28.51
CA MET A 147 6.00 -28.66 28.32
C MET A 147 6.88 -28.48 27.08
N VAL A 148 7.83 -29.40 26.84
CA VAL A 148 8.66 -29.37 25.62
C VAL A 148 7.80 -29.55 24.36
N ALA A 149 6.84 -30.47 24.37
CA ALA A 149 5.92 -30.66 23.25
C ALA A 149 5.07 -29.41 22.98
N GLY A 150 4.58 -28.75 24.05
CA GLY A 150 3.90 -27.46 23.96
C GLY A 150 4.81 -26.37 23.37
N CYS A 151 6.05 -26.28 23.84
CA CYS A 151 7.06 -25.36 23.31
C CYS A 151 7.28 -25.56 21.80
N VAL A 152 7.35 -26.81 21.31
CA VAL A 152 7.51 -27.11 19.88
C VAL A 152 6.30 -26.64 19.06
N ALA A 153 5.08 -26.94 19.50
CA ALA A 153 3.86 -26.54 18.80
C ALA A 153 3.75 -25.00 18.67
N VAL A 154 4.03 -24.30 19.77
CA VAL A 154 3.98 -22.84 19.84
C VAL A 154 5.13 -22.21 19.03
N PHE A 155 6.33 -22.80 19.07
CA PHE A 155 7.47 -22.39 18.26
C PHE A 155 7.17 -22.43 16.76
N ILE A 156 6.57 -23.52 16.27
CA ILE A 156 6.19 -23.64 14.84
C ILE A 156 5.17 -22.56 14.48
N THR A 157 4.18 -22.33 15.33
CA THR A 157 3.14 -21.31 15.11
C THR A 157 3.76 -19.91 15.07
N ALA A 158 4.63 -19.58 16.03
CA ALA A 158 5.33 -18.30 16.09
C ALA A 158 6.26 -18.07 14.88
N LEU A 159 6.96 -19.11 14.39
CA LEU A 159 7.77 -19.00 13.17
C LEU A 159 6.92 -18.75 11.93
N LYS A 160 5.77 -19.41 11.82
CA LYS A 160 4.81 -19.18 10.74
C LYS A 160 4.25 -17.75 10.80
N GLY A 161 3.82 -17.30 11.98
CA GLY A 161 3.38 -15.92 12.20
C GLY A 161 4.44 -14.91 11.80
N ASN A 162 5.68 -15.09 12.28
CA ASN A 162 6.80 -14.23 11.91
C ASN A 162 7.04 -14.18 10.40
N SER A 163 7.05 -15.32 9.71
CA SER A 163 7.22 -15.37 8.26
C SER A 163 6.08 -14.65 7.53
N SER A 164 4.85 -14.83 8.00
CA SER A 164 3.65 -14.21 7.41
C SER A 164 3.69 -12.69 7.57
N THR A 165 4.01 -12.19 8.77
CA THR A 165 4.23 -10.76 9.05
C THR A 165 5.36 -10.18 8.20
N THR A 166 6.46 -10.92 8.02
CA THR A 166 7.56 -10.48 7.15
C THR A 166 7.10 -10.31 5.71
N SER A 167 6.31 -11.25 5.18
CA SER A 167 5.71 -11.15 3.85
C SER A 167 4.69 -10.01 3.76
N GLY A 168 3.82 -9.84 4.76
CA GLY A 168 2.83 -8.76 4.80
C GLY A 168 3.46 -7.38 4.72
N ILE A 169 4.48 -7.10 5.54
CA ILE A 169 5.21 -5.83 5.51
C ILE A 169 5.95 -5.62 4.18
N ASN A 170 6.56 -6.67 3.61
CA ASN A 170 7.22 -6.56 2.32
C ASN A 170 6.21 -6.25 1.20
N ASN A 171 5.07 -6.92 1.18
CA ASN A 171 4.00 -6.67 0.22
C ASN A 171 3.47 -5.24 0.34
N LEU A 172 3.20 -4.77 1.57
CA LEU A 172 2.79 -3.38 1.82
C LEU A 172 3.81 -2.38 1.26
N SER A 173 5.08 -2.63 1.56
CA SER A 173 6.22 -1.83 1.10
C SER A 173 6.36 -1.84 -0.43
N ASP A 174 6.14 -2.98 -1.08
CA ASP A 174 6.15 -3.12 -2.54
C ASP A 174 4.95 -2.44 -3.20
N THR A 175 3.74 -2.57 -2.64
CA THR A 175 2.52 -1.90 -3.14
C THR A 175 2.67 -0.38 -3.12
N VAL A 176 3.23 0.20 -2.05
CA VAL A 176 3.52 1.65 -1.97
C VAL A 176 4.50 2.08 -3.05
N PHE A 177 5.64 1.39 -3.18
CA PHE A 177 6.66 1.72 -4.19
C PHE A 177 6.15 1.54 -5.63
N ASN A 178 5.44 0.45 -5.91
CA ASN A 178 4.89 0.20 -7.24
C ASN A 178 3.86 1.27 -7.63
N LYS A 179 3.05 1.75 -6.67
CA LYS A 179 2.08 2.83 -6.94
C LYS A 179 2.77 4.15 -7.28
N THR A 180 3.85 4.52 -6.57
CA THR A 180 4.60 5.74 -6.86
C THR A 180 5.34 5.63 -8.20
N SER A 181 5.98 4.48 -8.47
CA SER A 181 6.65 4.21 -9.75
C SER A 181 5.69 4.26 -10.94
N TYR A 182 4.55 3.56 -10.85
CA TYR A 182 3.54 3.57 -11.91
C TYR A 182 2.98 4.97 -12.15
N THR A 183 2.77 5.76 -11.10
CA THR A 183 2.30 7.15 -11.25
C THR A 183 3.33 8.01 -12.01
N LEU A 184 4.62 7.87 -11.71
CA LEU A 184 5.69 8.57 -12.43
C LEU A 184 5.77 8.12 -13.90
N GLU A 185 5.70 6.81 -14.17
CA GLU A 185 5.69 6.27 -15.53
C GLU A 185 4.53 6.86 -16.35
N GLN A 186 3.33 6.95 -15.78
CA GLN A 186 2.19 7.58 -16.46
C GLN A 186 2.42 9.07 -16.74
N LEU A 187 3.06 9.82 -15.83
CA LEU A 187 3.40 11.24 -16.06
C LEU A 187 4.43 11.42 -17.18
N ILE A 188 5.46 10.56 -17.23
CA ILE A 188 6.45 10.55 -18.29
C ILE A 188 5.80 10.21 -19.64
N ASP A 189 4.91 9.22 -19.67
CA ASP A 189 4.16 8.84 -20.87
C ASP A 189 3.26 9.98 -21.37
N ILE A 190 2.55 10.67 -20.48
CA ILE A 190 1.75 11.87 -20.81
C ILE A 190 2.65 12.96 -21.41
N SER A 191 3.83 13.19 -20.85
CA SER A 191 4.80 14.17 -21.36
C SER A 191 5.34 13.80 -22.74
N ASN A 192 5.65 12.53 -22.96
CA ASN A 192 6.10 12.03 -24.24
C ASN A 192 5.02 12.17 -25.31
N ASP A 193 3.78 11.82 -25.01
CA ASP A 193 2.65 11.96 -25.92
C ASP A 193 2.35 13.41 -26.25
N LEU A 194 2.33 14.29 -25.24
CA LEU A 194 2.16 15.73 -25.45
C LEU A 194 3.26 16.26 -26.37
N ASN A 195 4.53 15.91 -26.14
CA ASN A 195 5.64 16.32 -27.01
C ASN A 195 5.55 15.78 -28.45
N GLN A 196 4.83 14.66 -28.67
CA GLN A 196 4.55 14.16 -30.03
C GLN A 196 3.42 14.91 -30.72
N THR A 197 2.48 15.50 -29.96
CA THR A 197 1.47 16.37 -30.54
C THR A 197 2.12 17.67 -31.04
N LYS A 198 1.69 18.19 -32.20
CA LYS A 198 2.19 19.46 -32.75
C LYS A 198 1.60 20.69 -32.03
N TYR A 199 1.29 20.59 -30.73
CA TYR A 199 0.70 21.66 -29.92
C TYR A 199 1.61 22.87 -29.72
N GLU A 200 2.84 22.83 -30.27
CA GLU A 200 3.75 23.98 -30.35
C GLU A 200 3.16 25.22 -31.03
N GLN A 201 2.02 25.06 -31.72
CA GLN A 201 1.27 26.14 -32.35
C GLN A 201 0.47 27.01 -31.36
N PHE A 202 0.40 26.64 -30.07
CA PHE A 202 -0.33 27.38 -29.04
C PHE A 202 0.60 28.11 -28.07
N ASP A 203 0.22 29.33 -27.68
CA ASP A 203 1.02 30.21 -26.81
C ASP A 203 1.26 29.62 -25.41
N GLN A 204 0.38 28.73 -24.93
CA GLN A 204 0.44 28.12 -23.60
C GLN A 204 1.41 26.94 -23.49
N LYS A 205 2.15 26.61 -24.57
CA LYS A 205 3.09 25.48 -24.60
C LYS A 205 4.04 25.48 -23.41
N LYS A 206 4.69 26.62 -23.18
CA LYS A 206 5.75 26.74 -22.17
C LYS A 206 5.20 26.50 -20.76
N GLU A 207 4.03 27.03 -20.45
CA GLU A 207 3.40 26.89 -19.14
C GLU A 207 3.01 25.44 -18.84
N ILE A 208 2.50 24.71 -19.85
CA ILE A 208 2.17 23.28 -19.72
C ILE A 208 3.42 22.44 -19.59
N GLN A 209 4.47 22.71 -20.38
CA GLN A 209 5.75 22.01 -20.26
C GLN A 209 6.39 22.26 -18.90
N ASP A 210 6.38 23.49 -18.41
CA ASP A 210 6.95 23.87 -17.11
C ASP A 210 6.18 23.16 -15.97
N GLN A 211 4.84 23.14 -16.00
CA GLN A 211 4.05 22.41 -14.98
C GLN A 211 4.22 20.89 -15.07
N LEU A 212 4.27 20.32 -16.27
CA LEU A 212 4.45 18.89 -16.41
C LEU A 212 5.86 18.44 -15.99
N THR A 213 6.87 19.26 -16.26
CA THR A 213 8.24 19.04 -15.75
C THR A 213 8.24 19.09 -14.23
N GLN A 214 7.59 20.09 -13.63
CA GLN A 214 7.45 20.16 -12.17
C GLN A 214 6.73 18.93 -11.58
N LEU A 215 5.67 18.45 -12.23
CA LEU A 215 4.95 17.24 -11.79
C LEU A 215 5.80 15.97 -11.94
N ILE A 216 6.64 15.88 -12.98
CA ILE A 216 7.60 14.79 -13.14
C ILE A 216 8.66 14.87 -12.03
N ASP A 217 9.21 16.05 -11.75
CA ASP A 217 10.19 16.25 -10.67
C ASP A 217 9.58 15.88 -9.30
N ASP A 218 8.32 16.29 -9.05
CA ASP A 218 7.56 15.91 -7.86
C ASP A 218 7.29 14.40 -7.81
N GLY A 219 7.03 13.79 -8.97
CA GLY A 219 6.88 12.35 -9.16
C GLY A 219 8.17 11.56 -8.88
N GLU A 220 9.33 12.04 -9.33
CA GLU A 220 10.65 11.47 -9.03
C GLU A 220 10.96 11.57 -7.53
N ASN A 221 10.66 12.71 -6.92
CA ASN A 221 10.78 12.90 -5.48
C ASN A 221 9.85 11.95 -4.70
N LEU A 222 8.63 11.74 -5.18
CA LEU A 222 7.67 10.80 -4.60
C LEU A 222 8.11 9.35 -4.75
N GLN A 223 8.65 8.97 -5.92
CA GLN A 223 9.21 7.64 -6.16
C GLN A 223 10.40 7.39 -5.24
N THR A 224 11.32 8.35 -5.13
CA THR A 224 12.50 8.26 -4.24
C THR A 224 12.09 8.10 -2.79
N LYS A 225 11.12 8.91 -2.31
CA LYS A 225 10.57 8.76 -0.96
C LYS A 225 9.86 7.41 -0.77
N GLY A 226 9.13 6.94 -1.77
CA GLY A 226 8.49 5.63 -1.78
C GLY A 226 9.51 4.50 -1.68
N GLU A 227 10.63 4.60 -2.40
CA GLU A 227 11.76 3.68 -2.34
C GLU A 227 12.44 3.71 -0.97
N ASP A 228 12.72 4.90 -0.43
CA ASP A 228 13.31 5.06 0.90
C ASP A 228 12.41 4.45 1.99
N ILE A 229 11.10 4.70 1.94
CA ILE A 229 10.13 4.08 2.85
C ILE A 229 10.12 2.56 2.66
N SER A 230 10.12 2.09 1.41
CA SER A 230 10.10 0.67 1.07
C SER A 230 11.31 -0.06 1.64
N ASN A 231 12.50 0.49 1.39
CA ASN A 231 13.79 -0.04 1.83
C ASN A 231 13.93 0.01 3.35
N ASN A 232 13.59 1.14 3.98
CA ASN A 232 13.62 1.26 5.44
C ASN A 232 12.66 0.27 6.12
N ALA A 233 11.44 0.10 5.59
CA ALA A 233 10.49 -0.88 6.10
C ALA A 233 11.04 -2.31 5.99
N LYS A 234 11.63 -2.68 4.84
CA LYS A 234 12.26 -3.99 4.62
C LYS A 234 13.46 -4.23 5.53
N ASP A 235 14.31 -3.22 5.75
CA ASP A 235 15.48 -3.33 6.62
C ASP A 235 15.11 -3.51 8.08
N VAL A 236 14.17 -2.69 8.58
CA VAL A 236 13.62 -2.83 9.94
C VAL A 236 12.95 -4.20 10.09
N ASN A 237 12.15 -4.63 9.12
CA ASN A 237 11.51 -5.95 9.08
C ASN A 237 12.53 -7.09 9.09
N ASN A 238 13.63 -6.97 8.35
CA ASN A 238 14.71 -7.95 8.31
C ASN A 238 15.42 -8.08 9.67
N ILE A 239 15.72 -6.95 10.33
CA ILE A 239 16.28 -6.93 11.69
C ILE A 239 15.30 -7.58 12.68
N ARG A 240 14.02 -7.16 12.66
CA ARG A 240 12.95 -7.73 13.50
C ARG A 240 12.88 -9.25 13.36
N THR A 241 12.79 -9.72 12.11
CA THR A 241 12.72 -11.14 11.75
C THR A 241 13.91 -11.91 12.31
N LYS A 242 15.13 -11.39 12.12
CA LYS A 242 16.36 -12.02 12.64
C LYS A 242 16.34 -12.14 14.17
N ILE A 243 15.98 -11.07 14.89
CA ILE A 243 15.93 -11.07 16.35
C ILE A 243 14.93 -12.10 16.88
N ILE A 244 13.73 -12.17 16.29
CA ILE A 244 12.70 -13.13 16.68
C ILE A 244 13.17 -14.57 16.42
N VAL A 245 13.67 -14.84 15.21
CA VAL A 245 14.10 -16.19 14.82
C VAL A 245 15.24 -16.67 15.71
N ILE A 246 16.24 -15.83 15.96
CA ILE A 246 17.34 -16.12 16.90
C ILE A 246 16.75 -16.44 18.28
N GLY A 247 15.91 -15.56 18.81
CA GLY A 247 15.22 -15.77 20.08
C GLY A 247 14.52 -17.11 20.21
N LEU A 248 13.63 -17.40 19.26
CA LEU A 248 12.85 -18.62 19.21
C LEU A 248 13.74 -19.87 19.11
N VAL A 249 14.77 -19.86 18.26
CA VAL A 249 15.69 -20.99 18.08
C VAL A 249 16.50 -21.25 19.34
N PHE A 250 17.10 -20.22 19.96
CA PHE A 250 17.88 -20.41 21.19
C PHE A 250 17.02 -20.92 22.35
N CYS A 251 15.79 -20.41 22.49
CA CYS A 251 14.83 -20.92 23.46
C CYS A 251 14.45 -22.37 23.21
N MET A 252 14.25 -22.74 21.94
CA MET A 252 13.90 -24.11 21.58
C MET A 252 15.08 -25.07 21.81
N VAL A 253 16.31 -24.65 21.52
CA VAL A 253 17.52 -25.43 21.88
C VAL A 253 17.59 -25.64 23.40
N ALA A 254 17.36 -24.60 24.21
CA ALA A 254 17.31 -24.71 25.66
C ALA A 254 16.23 -25.71 26.13
N ALA A 255 15.04 -25.66 25.51
CA ALA A 255 13.95 -26.57 25.80
C ALA A 255 14.30 -28.02 25.45
N GLY A 256 14.91 -28.24 24.28
CA GLY A 256 15.39 -29.56 23.84
C GLY A 256 16.43 -30.14 24.79
N ILE A 257 17.39 -29.32 25.26
CA ILE A 257 18.40 -29.72 26.26
C ILE A 257 17.72 -30.24 27.55
N ILE A 258 16.71 -29.53 28.05
CA ILE A 258 15.96 -29.95 29.25
C ILE A 258 15.14 -31.22 28.98
N GLY A 259 14.54 -31.34 27.79
CA GLY A 259 13.80 -32.53 27.36
C GLY A 259 14.70 -33.78 27.30
N ILE A 260 15.86 -33.69 26.66
CA ILE A 260 16.88 -34.75 26.61
C ILE A 260 17.31 -35.12 28.04
N ALA A 261 17.56 -34.12 28.88
CA ALA A 261 17.91 -34.35 30.28
C ALA A 261 16.81 -35.12 31.05
N ALA A 262 15.53 -34.85 30.76
CA ALA A 262 14.42 -35.58 31.36
C ALA A 262 14.32 -37.04 30.86
N ILE A 263 14.49 -37.28 29.56
CA ILE A 263 14.46 -38.64 28.97
C ILE A 263 15.55 -39.49 29.61
N PHE A 264 16.81 -39.06 29.48
CA PHE A 264 17.98 -39.84 29.91
C PHE A 264 18.27 -39.72 31.41
N GLY A 265 17.60 -38.80 32.13
CA GLY A 265 17.85 -38.59 33.55
C GLY A 265 19.21 -37.94 33.84
N LEU A 266 19.56 -36.89 33.09
CA LEU A 266 20.88 -36.25 33.15
C LEU A 266 20.83 -34.93 33.96
N PRO A 267 21.11 -34.94 35.27
CA PRO A 267 20.94 -33.77 36.15
C PRO A 267 21.80 -32.57 35.76
N LYS A 268 23.04 -32.81 35.29
CA LYS A 268 23.97 -31.75 34.88
C LYS A 268 23.45 -30.98 33.66
N ILE A 269 22.86 -31.68 32.70
CA ILE A 269 22.29 -31.10 31.48
C ILE A 269 21.03 -30.31 31.82
N ALA A 270 20.14 -30.86 32.67
CA ALA A 270 18.97 -30.13 33.16
C ALA A 270 19.35 -28.83 33.86
N ARG A 271 20.43 -28.86 34.66
CA ARG A 271 20.97 -27.65 35.31
C ARG A 271 21.45 -26.62 34.30
N PHE A 272 22.26 -27.02 33.32
CA PHE A 272 22.77 -26.11 32.30
C PHE A 272 21.64 -25.45 31.51
N GLY A 273 20.67 -26.24 31.04
CA GLY A 273 19.49 -25.70 30.35
C GLY A 273 18.68 -24.73 31.21
N SER A 274 18.55 -25.01 32.51
CA SER A 274 17.83 -24.13 33.44
C SER A 274 18.55 -22.80 33.71
N ILE A 275 19.89 -22.79 33.72
CA ILE A 275 20.68 -21.56 33.84
C ILE A 275 20.52 -20.73 32.57
N LEU A 276 20.57 -21.36 31.40
CA LEU A 276 20.38 -20.69 30.11
C LEU A 276 19.01 -20.00 30.04
N LEU A 277 17.96 -20.63 30.57
CA LEU A 277 16.60 -20.05 30.61
C LEU A 277 16.48 -18.79 31.49
N VAL A 278 17.40 -18.53 32.43
CA VAL A 278 17.38 -17.28 33.23
C VAL A 278 17.51 -16.04 32.35
N ILE A 279 18.26 -16.16 31.26
CA ILE A 279 18.49 -15.06 30.31
C ILE A 279 17.45 -15.11 29.18
N LEU A 280 17.08 -16.32 28.73
CA LEU A 280 16.19 -16.47 27.59
C LEU A 280 14.72 -16.15 27.90
N ILE A 281 14.22 -16.45 29.11
CA ILE A 281 12.84 -16.10 29.53
C ILE A 281 12.61 -14.57 29.49
N PRO A 282 13.41 -13.72 30.16
CA PRO A 282 13.20 -12.28 30.12
C PRO A 282 13.42 -11.72 28.71
N PHE A 283 14.34 -12.28 27.93
CA PHE A 283 14.49 -11.93 26.51
C PHE A 283 13.20 -12.18 25.72
N MET A 284 12.53 -13.33 25.90
CA MET A 284 11.26 -13.60 25.21
C MET A 284 10.13 -12.67 25.66
N TRP A 285 10.09 -12.29 26.94
CA TRP A 285 9.15 -11.27 27.41
C TRP A 285 9.41 -9.91 26.76
N ILE A 286 10.68 -9.52 26.58
CA ILE A 286 11.04 -8.29 25.84
C ILE A 286 10.59 -8.39 24.38
N VAL A 287 10.84 -9.53 23.70
CA VAL A 287 10.38 -9.72 22.32
C VAL A 287 8.86 -9.60 22.22
N PHE A 288 8.10 -10.29 23.10
CA PHE A 288 6.65 -10.15 23.15
C PHE A 288 6.22 -8.69 23.38
N SER A 289 6.89 -8.02 24.33
CA SER A 289 6.63 -6.64 24.71
C SER A 289 6.86 -5.65 23.56
N VAL A 290 7.79 -5.88 22.65
CA VAL A 290 8.00 -4.97 21.50
C VAL A 290 6.89 -5.14 20.45
N HIS A 291 6.34 -6.34 20.31
CA HIS A 291 5.33 -6.64 19.27
C HIS A 291 3.90 -6.37 19.74
N TYR A 292 3.64 -6.51 21.04
CA TYR A 292 2.29 -6.36 21.59
C TYR A 292 1.59 -5.04 21.22
N PRO A 293 2.25 -3.86 21.26
CA PRO A 293 1.61 -2.60 20.88
C PRO A 293 1.27 -2.50 19.40
N ILE A 294 1.99 -3.23 18.53
CA ILE A 294 1.78 -3.17 17.07
C ILE A 294 0.36 -3.63 16.73
N ASN A 295 -0.15 -4.69 17.37
CA ASN A 295 -1.55 -5.11 17.18
C ASN A 295 -2.56 -4.03 17.56
N SER A 296 -2.25 -3.25 18.60
CA SER A 296 -3.11 -2.17 19.04
C SER A 296 -3.15 -1.04 18.00
N VAL A 297 -1.99 -0.66 17.46
CA VAL A 297 -1.86 0.35 16.41
C VAL A 297 -2.55 -0.10 15.13
N VAL A 298 -2.30 -1.34 14.68
CA VAL A 298 -2.93 -1.90 13.48
C VAL A 298 -4.46 -1.96 13.66
N ALA A 299 -4.94 -2.39 14.83
CA ALA A 299 -6.38 -2.40 15.11
C ALA A 299 -6.99 -1.00 15.02
N ASP A 300 -6.35 0.03 15.58
CA ASP A 300 -6.85 1.41 15.47
C ASP A 300 -6.90 1.92 14.04
N VAL A 301 -5.85 1.63 13.26
CA VAL A 301 -5.81 1.97 11.84
C VAL A 301 -6.99 1.30 11.13
N CYS A 302 -7.26 0.03 11.43
CA CYS A 302 -8.34 -0.72 10.80
C CYS A 302 -9.74 -0.31 11.23
N ILE A 303 -9.93 0.08 12.49
CA ILE A 303 -11.19 0.69 12.96
C ILE A 303 -11.40 2.02 12.24
N SER A 304 -10.33 2.81 12.12
CA SER A 304 -10.38 4.05 11.37
C SER A 304 -10.78 3.81 9.91
N TYR A 305 -10.40 2.66 9.30
CA TYR A 305 -10.88 2.21 7.98
C TYR A 305 -12.36 1.72 7.98
N ASP A 306 -12.78 0.93 8.97
CA ASP A 306 -14.08 0.21 9.00
C ASP A 306 -15.28 1.06 9.46
N GLU A 307 -15.08 2.05 10.34
CA GLU A 307 -16.15 2.94 10.86
C GLU A 307 -16.87 3.76 9.77
N THR A 308 -16.51 3.58 8.50
CA THR A 308 -17.08 4.30 7.36
C THR A 308 -17.77 3.49 6.28
N GLY A 309 -17.78 2.15 6.33
CA GLY A 309 -18.58 1.34 5.40
C GLY A 309 -18.24 1.54 3.91
N VAL A 310 -17.71 0.50 3.29
CA VAL A 310 -17.29 0.45 1.86
C VAL A 310 -18.39 0.81 0.85
N GLN A 311 -19.65 1.02 1.28
CA GLN A 311 -20.77 1.29 0.37
C GLN A 311 -21.06 2.76 0.04
N GLN A 312 -20.48 3.77 0.70
CA GLN A 312 -20.74 5.17 0.31
C GLN A 312 -19.53 6.10 0.56
N PHE A 313 -18.57 6.10 -0.36
CA PHE A 313 -17.46 7.07 -0.41
C PHE A 313 -17.87 8.50 -0.81
N SER A 314 -19.15 8.85 -0.74
CA SER A 314 -19.59 10.25 -0.60
C SER A 314 -19.46 10.76 0.85
N ASN A 315 -19.10 9.89 1.79
CA ASN A 315 -18.95 10.22 3.19
C ASN A 315 -17.46 10.24 3.57
N TYR A 316 -16.82 11.41 3.41
CA TYR A 316 -15.48 11.75 3.91
C TYR A 316 -15.45 11.80 5.46
N SER A 317 -16.07 10.84 6.14
CA SER A 317 -16.07 10.73 7.60
C SER A 317 -14.90 9.89 8.12
N ASN A 318 -14.23 9.15 7.22
CA ASN A 318 -13.10 8.32 7.58
C ASN A 318 -11.90 9.22 7.75
N PRO A 319 -11.30 9.28 8.92
CA PRO A 319 -10.42 10.38 9.20
C PRO A 319 -9.02 10.20 8.55
N ILE A 320 -8.63 8.98 8.16
CA ILE A 320 -7.42 8.69 7.35
C ILE A 320 -7.67 8.97 5.86
N ILE A 321 -8.79 8.46 5.33
CA ILE A 321 -9.22 8.72 3.95
C ILE A 321 -9.47 10.20 3.75
N THR A 322 -10.08 10.88 4.72
CA THR A 322 -10.35 12.31 4.65
C THR A 322 -9.08 13.12 4.53
N GLN A 323 -7.95 12.69 5.11
CA GLN A 323 -6.67 13.34 4.85
C GLN A 323 -6.14 13.03 3.44
N VAL A 324 -6.13 11.76 3.05
CA VAL A 324 -5.64 11.34 1.72
C VAL A 324 -6.45 12.00 0.60
N PHE A 325 -7.74 12.22 0.84
CA PHE A 325 -8.70 12.81 -0.08
C PHE A 325 -9.12 14.23 0.32
N ASP A 326 -8.43 14.90 1.25
CA ASP A 326 -8.82 16.27 1.65
C ASP A 326 -8.63 17.22 0.45
N GLY A 327 -7.51 17.03 -0.24
CA GLY A 327 -7.21 17.69 -1.51
C GLY A 327 -8.09 17.25 -2.68
N CYS A 328 -9.05 16.34 -2.47
CA CYS A 328 -10.04 15.91 -3.46
C CYS A 328 -11.42 16.55 -3.25
N LYS A 329 -11.61 17.32 -2.17
CA LYS A 329 -12.87 18.01 -1.86
C LYS A 329 -13.06 19.30 -2.68
N ASN A 330 -12.72 19.25 -3.96
CA ASN A 330 -12.99 20.31 -4.93
C ASN A 330 -14.16 19.91 -5.84
N GLU A 331 -14.70 20.87 -6.59
CA GLU A 331 -15.85 20.62 -7.49
C GLU A 331 -15.50 19.63 -8.61
N SER A 332 -14.23 19.49 -8.98
CA SER A 332 -13.75 18.61 -10.05
C SER A 332 -13.35 17.21 -9.57
N ASN A 333 -13.30 16.94 -8.26
CA ASN A 333 -12.75 15.71 -7.66
C ASN A 333 -11.33 15.37 -8.15
N THR A 334 -10.50 16.39 -8.30
CA THR A 334 -9.10 16.31 -8.76
C THR A 334 -8.16 16.36 -7.57
N ILE A 335 -7.08 15.60 -7.61
CA ILE A 335 -6.02 15.64 -6.59
C ILE A 335 -5.38 17.05 -6.63
N SER A 336 -5.31 17.72 -5.48
CA SER A 336 -4.83 19.12 -5.35
C SER A 336 -3.52 19.42 -6.08
N ALA A 337 -2.56 18.49 -6.11
CA ALA A 337 -1.30 18.64 -6.85
C ALA A 337 -1.48 18.84 -8.37
N PHE A 338 -2.60 18.38 -8.93
CA PHE A 338 -2.91 18.43 -10.35
C PHE A 338 -3.94 19.50 -10.74
N GLU A 339 -4.47 20.29 -9.79
CA GLU A 339 -5.45 21.34 -10.09
C GLU A 339 -4.91 22.39 -11.08
N GLY A 340 -3.63 22.76 -10.92
CA GLY A 340 -2.95 23.68 -11.84
C GLY A 340 -2.91 23.13 -13.27
N LEU A 341 -2.60 21.84 -13.41
CA LEU A 341 -2.54 21.17 -14.71
C LEU A 341 -3.93 21.08 -15.35
N GLU A 342 -4.96 20.77 -14.55
CA GLU A 342 -6.36 20.75 -15.02
C GLU A 342 -6.81 22.11 -15.55
N SER A 343 -6.50 23.20 -14.87
CA SER A 343 -6.82 24.55 -15.36
C SER A 343 -6.10 24.84 -16.68
N LEU A 344 -4.79 24.58 -16.76
CA LEU A 344 -4.00 24.88 -17.96
C LEU A 344 -4.45 24.08 -19.18
N VAL A 345 -4.74 22.79 -19.03
CA VAL A 345 -5.19 21.98 -20.16
C VAL A 345 -6.60 22.38 -20.60
N ASN A 346 -7.51 22.70 -19.67
CA ASN A 346 -8.83 23.23 -20.03
C ASN A 346 -8.72 24.54 -20.80
N ASP A 347 -7.81 25.44 -20.41
CA ASP A 347 -7.55 26.69 -21.13
C ASP A 347 -6.90 26.46 -22.50
N LEU A 348 -6.01 25.47 -22.62
CA LEU A 348 -5.43 25.06 -23.90
C LEU A 348 -6.50 24.51 -24.86
N LEU A 349 -7.34 23.58 -24.38
CA LEU A 349 -8.42 22.99 -25.17
C LEU A 349 -9.42 24.07 -25.63
N LYS A 350 -9.73 25.03 -24.75
CA LYS A 350 -10.57 26.18 -25.07
C LYS A 350 -9.92 27.07 -26.13
N ASN A 351 -8.67 27.46 -25.96
CA ASN A 351 -7.96 28.30 -26.94
C ASN A 351 -7.79 27.59 -28.30
N ALA A 352 -7.52 26.28 -28.30
CA ALA A 352 -7.46 25.48 -29.51
C ALA A 352 -8.81 25.42 -30.22
N THR A 353 -9.90 25.26 -29.46
CA THR A 353 -11.27 25.33 -29.98
C THR A 353 -11.58 26.71 -30.55
N ASP A 354 -11.30 27.78 -29.81
CA ASP A 354 -11.58 29.16 -30.21
C ASP A 354 -10.78 29.55 -31.46
N THR A 355 -9.51 29.15 -31.54
CA THR A 355 -8.64 29.35 -32.72
C THR A 355 -9.20 28.60 -33.93
N SER A 356 -9.58 27.34 -33.76
CA SER A 356 -10.18 26.53 -34.83
C SER A 356 -11.49 27.14 -35.32
N CYS A 357 -12.36 27.54 -34.39
CA CYS A 357 -13.62 28.20 -34.70
C CYS A 357 -13.43 29.56 -35.37
N SER A 358 -12.44 30.36 -34.96
CA SER A 358 -12.09 31.60 -35.64
C SER A 358 -11.69 31.34 -37.10
N LYS A 359 -10.85 30.33 -37.37
CA LYS A 359 -10.45 29.98 -38.74
C LYS A 359 -11.60 29.48 -39.60
N VAL A 360 -12.49 28.68 -39.02
CA VAL A 360 -13.72 28.25 -39.69
C VAL A 360 -14.59 29.46 -40.01
N ASN A 361 -14.83 30.35 -39.03
CA ASN A 361 -15.63 31.56 -39.22
C ASN A 361 -15.02 32.51 -40.26
N ASP A 362 -13.70 32.69 -40.26
CA ASP A 362 -12.98 33.46 -41.28
C ASP A 362 -13.23 32.87 -42.68
N ALA A 363 -13.18 31.54 -42.82
CA ALA A 363 -13.48 30.85 -44.07
C ALA A 363 -14.97 30.96 -44.47
N CYS A 364 -15.90 30.97 -43.51
CA CYS A 364 -17.32 31.21 -43.75
C CYS A 364 -17.60 32.62 -44.29
N GLN A 365 -16.82 33.62 -43.89
CA GLN A 365 -17.00 35.01 -44.31
C GLN A 365 -16.19 35.38 -45.57
N LEU A 366 -15.28 34.49 -46.01
CA LEU A 366 -14.46 34.73 -47.18
C LEU A 366 -15.30 34.58 -48.46
N GLY A 367 -15.80 35.70 -48.97
CA GLY A 367 -16.59 35.79 -50.20
C GLY A 367 -15.73 35.94 -51.46
N PHE A 368 -16.16 35.30 -52.55
CA PHE A 368 -15.58 35.44 -53.88
C PHE A 368 -16.65 35.80 -54.92
N PRO A 369 -16.29 36.59 -55.96
CA PRO A 369 -17.19 36.92 -57.04
C PRO A 369 -17.42 35.68 -57.92
N ARG A 370 -18.67 35.19 -57.97
CA ARG A 370 -19.11 34.10 -58.82
C ARG A 370 -19.92 34.63 -60.00
N TYR A 371 -19.50 34.27 -61.20
CA TYR A 371 -20.20 34.62 -62.43
C TYR A 371 -21.22 33.53 -62.77
N PRO A 372 -22.51 33.86 -62.96
CA PRO A 372 -23.50 32.87 -63.36
C PRO A 372 -23.09 32.21 -64.68
N ASN A 373 -23.16 30.87 -64.73
CA ASN A 373 -22.79 30.06 -65.91
C ASN A 373 -21.38 30.33 -66.47
N ASP A 374 -20.44 30.79 -65.64
CA ASP A 374 -19.09 31.22 -66.06
C ASP A 374 -19.11 32.27 -67.19
N ASP A 375 -20.16 33.10 -67.24
CA ASP A 375 -20.35 34.16 -68.23
C ASP A 375 -19.81 35.52 -67.71
N PRO A 376 -18.72 36.06 -68.29
CA PRO A 376 -18.12 37.33 -67.86
C PRO A 376 -19.01 38.56 -68.12
N THR A 377 -20.07 38.42 -68.92
CA THR A 377 -21.00 39.52 -69.23
C THR A 377 -22.06 39.72 -68.15
N GLN A 378 -22.26 38.73 -67.28
CA GLN A 378 -23.23 38.81 -66.19
C GLN A 378 -22.63 39.46 -64.94
N THR A 379 -23.48 40.12 -64.15
CA THR A 379 -23.06 40.71 -62.88
C THR A 379 -22.71 39.60 -61.89
N PRO A 380 -21.48 39.57 -61.32
CA PRO A 380 -21.12 38.56 -60.36
C PRO A 380 -21.88 38.73 -59.05
N TYR A 381 -22.22 37.63 -58.38
CA TYR A 381 -22.71 37.62 -57.01
C TYR A 381 -21.63 37.12 -56.06
N GLN A 382 -21.68 37.52 -54.79
CA GLN A 382 -20.75 37.04 -53.77
C GLN A 382 -21.16 35.65 -53.31
N GLN A 383 -20.24 34.70 -53.37
CA GLN A 383 -20.39 33.34 -52.84
C GLN A 383 -19.25 33.07 -51.86
N ASN A 384 -19.57 32.58 -50.67
CA ASN A 384 -18.56 32.26 -49.66
C ASN A 384 -17.75 31.02 -50.09
N VAL A 385 -16.53 30.87 -49.59
CA VAL A 385 -15.74 29.63 -49.76
C VAL A 385 -16.42 28.45 -49.09
N LEU A 386 -17.05 28.71 -47.94
CA LEU A 386 -17.59 27.70 -47.07
C LEU A 386 -19.06 28.01 -46.77
N ASP A 387 -19.96 27.10 -47.15
CA ASP A 387 -21.36 27.15 -46.77
C ASP A 387 -21.49 26.59 -45.35
N CYS A 388 -21.45 27.48 -44.36
CA CYS A 388 -21.50 27.11 -42.95
C CYS A 388 -22.93 26.88 -42.45
N PRO A 389 -23.15 25.93 -41.51
CA PRO A 389 -24.46 25.65 -40.95
C PRO A 389 -25.12 26.89 -40.35
N ILE A 390 -26.34 27.21 -40.80
CA ILE A 390 -27.12 28.33 -40.29
C ILE A 390 -27.67 27.96 -38.91
N ASN A 391 -27.54 28.86 -37.92
CA ASN A 391 -27.98 28.70 -36.53
C ASN A 391 -27.16 27.73 -35.65
N VAL A 392 -25.95 27.34 -36.06
CA VAL A 392 -25.03 26.59 -35.19
C VAL A 392 -23.89 27.51 -34.79
N THR A 393 -23.64 27.70 -33.50
CA THR A 393 -22.45 28.40 -33.02
C THR A 393 -21.29 27.40 -32.95
N CYS A 394 -20.14 27.78 -33.51
CA CYS A 394 -18.94 26.94 -33.40
C CYS A 394 -18.45 26.90 -31.95
N GLY A 395 -18.17 25.69 -31.47
CA GLY A 395 -17.65 25.41 -30.13
C GLY A 395 -17.20 23.94 -30.05
N ASN A 396 -16.75 23.49 -28.88
CA ASN A 396 -16.08 22.19 -28.74
C ASN A 396 -16.95 21.01 -29.23
N SER A 397 -18.23 20.99 -28.87
CA SER A 397 -19.17 19.92 -29.25
C SER A 397 -19.74 20.06 -30.68
N THR A 398 -19.58 21.21 -31.32
CA THR A 398 -20.18 21.51 -32.64
C THR A 398 -19.13 21.65 -33.74
N LEU A 399 -17.84 21.76 -33.42
CA LEU A 399 -16.76 21.93 -34.40
C LEU A 399 -16.75 20.81 -35.45
N SER A 400 -16.97 19.55 -35.04
CA SER A 400 -17.08 18.42 -35.96
C SER A 400 -18.20 18.61 -36.99
N ILE A 401 -19.33 19.23 -36.61
CA ILE A 401 -20.44 19.53 -37.53
C ILE A 401 -19.95 20.48 -38.64
N PHE A 402 -19.18 21.50 -38.30
CA PHE A 402 -18.61 22.40 -39.31
C PHE A 402 -17.65 21.68 -40.25
N LEU A 403 -16.83 20.76 -39.74
CA LEU A 403 -15.83 20.06 -40.55
C LEU A 403 -16.43 19.06 -41.52
N PHE A 404 -17.50 18.36 -41.10
CA PHE A 404 -18.10 17.27 -41.88
C PHE A 404 -19.34 17.68 -42.67
N ASN A 405 -20.04 18.76 -42.31
CA ASN A 405 -21.29 19.17 -42.95
C ASN A 405 -21.23 20.51 -43.70
N SER A 406 -20.11 21.24 -43.68
CA SER A 406 -19.97 22.48 -44.45
C SER A 406 -19.52 22.18 -45.87
N THR A 407 -20.25 22.68 -46.88
CA THR A 407 -19.85 22.52 -48.28
C THR A 407 -18.72 23.49 -48.60
N VAL A 408 -17.61 22.97 -49.14
CA VAL A 408 -16.48 23.77 -49.61
C VAL A 408 -16.62 24.01 -51.10
N HIS A 409 -16.45 25.27 -51.51
CA HIS A 409 -16.46 25.66 -52.89
C HIS A 409 -15.03 25.84 -53.41
N ASP A 410 -14.59 24.92 -54.25
CA ASP A 410 -13.30 24.97 -54.94
C ASP A 410 -13.48 25.47 -56.38
N PHE A 411 -12.56 26.30 -56.85
CA PHE A 411 -12.68 26.96 -58.14
C PHE A 411 -11.31 27.47 -58.62
N ASN A 412 -11.17 27.75 -59.90
CA ASN A 412 -9.97 28.39 -60.45
C ASN A 412 -10.27 29.83 -60.86
N TYR A 413 -9.22 30.60 -61.15
CA TYR A 413 -9.34 31.93 -61.73
C TYR A 413 -8.94 31.90 -63.20
N LYS A 414 -9.57 32.73 -64.01
CA LYS A 414 -9.12 33.05 -65.36
C LYS A 414 -9.28 34.54 -65.63
N CYS A 415 -8.54 35.07 -66.59
CA CYS A 415 -8.85 36.39 -67.12
C CYS A 415 -10.20 36.38 -67.83
N LYS A 416 -10.98 37.46 -67.75
CA LYS A 416 -12.32 37.55 -68.38
C LYS A 416 -12.32 37.19 -69.87
N ASN A 417 -11.22 37.47 -70.57
CA ASN A 417 -11.06 37.21 -72.00
C ASN A 417 -10.31 35.90 -72.31
N ALA A 418 -9.90 35.13 -71.28
CA ALA A 418 -9.17 33.89 -71.48
C ALA A 418 -10.11 32.73 -71.91
N PRO A 419 -9.67 31.89 -72.86
CA PRO A 419 -10.50 30.80 -73.40
C PRO A 419 -10.61 29.61 -72.44
N THR A 420 -9.60 29.38 -71.60
CA THR A 420 -9.52 28.24 -70.67
C THR A 420 -9.46 28.69 -69.22
N CYS A 421 -10.09 27.91 -68.35
CA CYS A 421 -10.03 28.12 -66.91
C CYS A 421 -8.60 27.90 -66.37
N GLY A 422 -8.10 28.77 -65.49
CA GLY A 422 -6.71 28.75 -65.02
C GLY A 422 -5.72 29.59 -65.85
N ASP A 423 -6.14 30.13 -67.01
CA ASP A 423 -5.28 31.00 -67.81
C ASP A 423 -5.35 32.46 -67.31
N THR A 424 -4.29 32.88 -66.64
CA THR A 424 -4.08 34.25 -66.16
C THR A 424 -3.07 35.04 -67.00
N SER A 425 -2.66 34.53 -68.17
CA SER A 425 -1.61 35.16 -68.99
C SER A 425 -2.05 36.44 -69.70
N THR A 426 -3.35 36.64 -69.85
CA THR A 426 -3.95 37.72 -70.66
C THR A 426 -4.41 38.93 -69.84
N CYS A 427 -4.15 38.93 -68.53
CA CYS A 427 -4.49 40.03 -67.63
C CYS A 427 -3.58 40.03 -66.40
N ASP A 428 -3.56 41.15 -65.68
CA ASP A 428 -2.92 41.22 -64.37
C ASP A 428 -3.85 40.61 -63.29
N PRO A 429 -3.50 39.47 -62.66
CA PRO A 429 -4.33 38.84 -61.65
C PRO A 429 -4.43 39.64 -60.34
N SER A 430 -3.60 40.67 -60.15
CA SER A 430 -3.72 41.58 -59.00
C SER A 430 -4.87 42.59 -59.14
N VAL A 431 -5.40 42.77 -60.36
CA VAL A 431 -6.54 43.64 -60.63
C VAL A 431 -7.83 42.82 -60.60
N LEU A 432 -8.52 42.83 -59.46
CA LEU A 432 -9.78 42.10 -59.20
C LEU A 432 -10.86 42.27 -60.30
N GLY A 433 -10.85 43.40 -61.03
CA GLY A 433 -11.80 43.66 -62.12
C GLY A 433 -11.56 42.85 -63.41
N ASN A 434 -10.37 42.28 -63.59
CA ASN A 434 -9.95 41.60 -64.82
C ASN A 434 -9.99 40.06 -64.73
N ILE A 435 -10.12 39.53 -63.51
CA ILE A 435 -10.22 38.10 -63.23
C ILE A 435 -11.67 37.70 -62.96
N MET A 436 -11.99 36.44 -63.28
CA MET A 436 -13.25 35.79 -62.95
C MET A 436 -13.00 34.37 -62.43
N THR A 437 -13.89 33.90 -61.58
CA THR A 437 -13.92 32.50 -61.14
C THR A 437 -14.44 31.59 -62.26
N CYS A 438 -13.98 30.35 -62.29
CA CYS A 438 -14.40 29.33 -63.25
C CYS A 438 -14.10 27.93 -62.70
N GLY A 439 -14.61 26.87 -63.34
CA GLY A 439 -14.27 25.49 -62.96
C GLY A 439 -14.74 25.14 -61.55
N TRP A 440 -15.95 25.57 -61.22
CA TRP A 440 -16.53 25.46 -59.88
C TRP A 440 -16.86 24.02 -59.49
N VAL A 441 -16.38 23.57 -58.34
CA VAL A 441 -16.65 22.25 -57.75
C VAL A 441 -17.10 22.41 -56.31
N ASN A 442 -18.24 21.79 -55.99
CA ASN A 442 -18.71 21.70 -54.62
C ASN A 442 -18.18 20.40 -53.99
N VAL A 443 -17.37 20.55 -52.96
CA VAL A 443 -16.85 19.45 -52.15
C VAL A 443 -17.70 19.35 -50.88
N SER A 444 -18.11 18.13 -50.52
CA SER A 444 -19.12 17.90 -49.47
C SER A 444 -18.71 18.31 -48.07
N SER A 445 -17.40 18.43 -47.80
CA SER A 445 -16.88 18.74 -46.46
C SER A 445 -15.47 19.34 -46.48
N ILE A 446 -15.09 20.02 -45.39
CA ILE A 446 -13.73 20.52 -45.16
C ILE A 446 -12.73 19.36 -45.15
N ASN A 447 -13.10 18.25 -44.50
CA ASN A 447 -12.27 17.05 -44.47
C ASN A 447 -12.06 16.44 -45.86
N ALA A 448 -13.10 16.33 -46.70
CA ALA A 448 -12.92 15.83 -48.06
C ALA A 448 -12.00 16.75 -48.88
N CYS A 449 -12.14 18.07 -48.71
CA CYS A 449 -11.29 19.05 -49.37
C CYS A 449 -9.82 18.92 -48.96
N SER A 450 -9.52 18.79 -47.67
CA SER A 450 -8.15 18.66 -47.14
C SER A 450 -7.46 17.38 -47.61
N GLN A 451 -8.23 16.31 -47.81
CA GLN A 451 -7.78 15.00 -48.30
C GLN A 451 -7.57 14.94 -49.82
N GLY A 452 -7.78 16.05 -50.53
CA GLY A 452 -7.45 16.18 -51.96
C GLY A 452 -8.64 16.22 -52.92
N ALA A 453 -9.88 16.32 -52.41
CA ALA A 453 -11.04 16.58 -53.27
C ALA A 453 -11.04 18.00 -53.85
N CYS A 454 -10.35 18.94 -53.20
CA CYS A 454 -10.06 20.27 -53.75
C CYS A 454 -8.74 20.26 -54.52
N GLN A 455 -8.75 20.73 -55.76
CA GLN A 455 -7.61 20.68 -56.69
C GLN A 455 -7.32 22.02 -57.37
N TYR A 456 -8.24 22.98 -57.34
CA TYR A 456 -8.13 24.18 -58.16
C TYR A 456 -7.53 25.37 -57.39
N ASN A 457 -8.06 25.71 -56.22
CA ASN A 457 -7.63 26.88 -55.47
C ASN A 457 -6.65 26.50 -54.36
N ALA A 458 -5.37 26.85 -54.54
CA ALA A 458 -4.34 26.58 -53.54
C ALA A 458 -4.61 27.26 -52.18
N GLN A 459 -5.28 28.42 -52.15
CA GLN A 459 -5.65 29.10 -50.91
C GLN A 459 -6.76 28.32 -50.18
N VAL A 460 -7.81 27.88 -50.87
CA VAL A 460 -8.89 27.06 -50.28
C VAL A 460 -8.34 25.74 -49.75
N VAL A 461 -7.48 25.07 -50.52
CA VAL A 461 -6.79 23.84 -50.11
C VAL A 461 -5.92 24.08 -48.88
N ASN A 462 -5.15 25.17 -48.84
CA ASN A 462 -4.30 25.48 -47.69
C ASN A 462 -5.13 25.83 -46.44
N THR A 463 -6.21 26.61 -46.58
CA THR A 463 -7.10 26.96 -45.46
C THR A 463 -7.79 25.72 -44.89
N THR A 464 -8.33 24.85 -45.74
CA THR A 464 -8.98 23.60 -45.27
C THR A 464 -7.99 22.63 -44.63
N LYS A 465 -6.76 22.52 -45.16
CA LYS A 465 -5.67 21.76 -44.51
C LYS A 465 -5.28 22.35 -43.15
N GLN A 466 -5.19 23.67 -43.03
CA GLN A 466 -4.91 24.32 -41.75
C GLN A 466 -6.00 24.04 -40.72
N ILE A 467 -7.27 24.17 -41.11
CA ILE A 467 -8.42 23.87 -40.23
C ILE A 467 -8.39 22.40 -39.78
N MET A 468 -8.14 21.47 -40.70
CA MET A 468 -8.06 20.03 -40.35
C MET A 468 -6.86 19.71 -39.47
N ASN A 469 -5.69 20.31 -39.72
CA ASN A 469 -4.53 20.13 -38.85
C ASN A 469 -4.81 20.61 -37.41
N LEU A 470 -5.54 21.74 -37.24
CA LEU A 470 -5.93 22.22 -35.91
C LEU A 470 -6.94 21.28 -35.24
N TYR A 471 -7.87 20.71 -36.01
CA TYR A 471 -8.84 19.74 -35.51
C TYR A 471 -8.19 18.41 -35.09
N ASP A 472 -7.27 17.88 -35.90
CA ASP A 472 -6.55 16.63 -35.59
C ASP A 472 -5.72 16.82 -34.30
N LEU A 473 -5.11 17.99 -34.15
CA LEU A 473 -4.38 18.37 -32.94
C LEU A 473 -5.31 18.47 -31.73
N LEU A 474 -6.44 19.18 -31.85
CA LEU A 474 -7.44 19.28 -30.77
C LEU A 474 -7.95 17.90 -30.34
N THR A 475 -8.23 17.02 -31.31
CA THR A 475 -8.69 15.66 -31.05
C THR A 475 -7.62 14.87 -30.33
N SER A 476 -6.37 14.90 -30.80
CA SER A 476 -5.24 14.24 -30.14
C SER A 476 -5.00 14.75 -28.71
N LEU A 477 -5.12 16.06 -28.45
CA LEU A 477 -5.02 16.62 -27.11
C LEU A 477 -6.19 16.18 -26.22
N THR A 478 -7.40 16.15 -26.77
CA THR A 478 -8.60 15.69 -26.06
C THR A 478 -8.49 14.22 -25.70
N ASP A 479 -7.96 13.38 -26.58
CA ASP A 479 -7.75 11.95 -26.35
C ASP A 479 -6.71 11.74 -25.23
N ILE A 480 -5.55 12.42 -25.29
CA ILE A 480 -4.54 12.35 -24.22
C ILE A 480 -5.15 12.80 -22.88
N TRP A 481 -5.87 13.91 -22.87
CA TRP A 481 -6.49 14.44 -21.68
C TRP A 481 -7.52 13.48 -21.08
N THR A 482 -8.44 12.97 -21.89
CA THR A 482 -9.56 12.14 -21.42
C THR A 482 -9.16 10.70 -21.11
N GLU A 483 -8.26 10.10 -21.89
CA GLU A 483 -7.87 8.69 -21.73
C GLU A 483 -6.69 8.49 -20.77
N LYS A 484 -5.77 9.46 -20.66
CA LYS A 484 -4.55 9.32 -19.83
C LYS A 484 -4.55 10.23 -18.62
N VAL A 485 -4.79 11.52 -18.80
CA VAL A 485 -4.62 12.50 -17.71
C VAL A 485 -5.77 12.45 -16.71
N VAL A 486 -7.02 12.49 -17.18
CA VAL A 486 -8.21 12.48 -16.31
C VAL A 486 -8.21 11.26 -15.37
N PRO A 487 -7.97 10.01 -15.84
CA PRO A 487 -7.93 8.86 -14.94
C PRO A 487 -6.81 8.92 -13.89
N LEU A 488 -5.72 9.66 -14.13
CA LEU A 488 -4.59 9.79 -13.21
C LEU A 488 -4.80 10.86 -12.15
N ILE A 489 -5.39 12.00 -12.54
CA ILE A 489 -5.55 13.17 -11.66
C ILE A 489 -6.80 13.08 -10.79
N LYS A 490 -7.79 12.27 -11.17
CA LYS A 490 -9.02 12.09 -10.40
C LYS A 490 -8.78 11.21 -9.19
N CYS A 491 -9.44 11.52 -8.09
CA CYS A 491 -9.21 10.80 -6.85
C CYS A 491 -9.70 9.34 -6.88
N SER A 492 -10.56 8.97 -7.83
CA SER A 492 -10.87 7.58 -8.13
C SER A 492 -9.64 6.71 -8.41
N TYR A 493 -8.53 7.30 -8.86
CA TYR A 493 -7.24 6.64 -9.07
C TYR A 493 -6.61 6.08 -7.80
N LEU A 494 -6.88 6.71 -6.66
CA LEU A 494 -6.32 6.32 -5.36
C LEU A 494 -7.14 5.22 -4.70
N ILE A 495 -8.40 5.01 -5.11
CA ILE A 495 -9.31 4.05 -4.47
C ILE A 495 -8.76 2.62 -4.52
N PRO A 496 -8.37 2.06 -5.68
CA PRO A 496 -7.88 0.68 -5.72
C PRO A 496 -6.61 0.49 -4.87
N PHE A 497 -5.78 1.55 -4.78
CA PHE A 497 -4.58 1.53 -3.96
C PHE A 497 -4.93 1.50 -2.46
N VAL A 498 -5.86 2.35 -2.03
CA VAL A 498 -6.34 2.36 -0.63
C VAL A 498 -6.97 1.03 -0.24
N ASP A 499 -7.80 0.45 -1.11
CA ASP A 499 -8.43 -0.86 -0.86
C ASP A 499 -7.38 -1.97 -0.72
N GLU A 500 -6.33 -1.92 -1.55
CA GLU A 500 -5.21 -2.86 -1.47
C GLU A 500 -4.43 -2.71 -0.15
N ILE A 501 -4.11 -1.48 0.25
CA ILE A 501 -3.44 -1.19 1.52
C ILE A 501 -4.30 -1.65 2.71
N GLN A 502 -5.60 -1.35 2.69
CA GLN A 502 -6.53 -1.78 3.73
C GLN A 502 -6.58 -3.31 3.82
N SER A 503 -6.67 -4.01 2.68
CA SER A 503 -6.66 -5.48 2.67
C SER A 503 -5.38 -6.04 3.28
N ILE A 504 -4.21 -5.50 2.90
CA ILE A 504 -2.92 -5.96 3.43
C ILE A 504 -2.83 -5.71 4.94
N VAL A 505 -3.15 -4.50 5.40
CA VAL A 505 -2.99 -4.11 6.81
C VAL A 505 -4.05 -4.76 7.70
N CYS A 506 -5.31 -4.74 7.28
CA CYS A 506 -6.44 -5.10 8.15
C CYS A 506 -6.86 -6.55 8.08
N VAL A 507 -6.47 -7.28 7.04
CA VAL A 507 -6.77 -8.71 6.91
C VAL A 507 -5.49 -9.53 7.06
N ASP A 508 -4.50 -9.31 6.19
CA ASP A 508 -3.32 -10.17 6.15
C ASP A 508 -2.39 -9.95 7.35
N GLU A 509 -2.10 -8.68 7.68
CA GLU A 509 -1.16 -8.34 8.74
C GLU A 509 -1.75 -8.60 10.14
N VAL A 510 -3.01 -8.25 10.40
CA VAL A 510 -3.71 -8.58 11.68
C VAL A 510 -3.67 -10.08 11.96
N ASN A 511 -4.02 -10.91 10.98
CA ASN A 511 -4.00 -12.36 11.13
C ASN A 511 -2.58 -12.90 11.34
N SER A 512 -1.60 -12.32 10.65
CA SER A 512 -0.19 -12.71 10.76
C SER A 512 0.39 -12.37 12.13
N LEU A 513 0.10 -11.17 12.65
CA LEU A 513 0.57 -10.71 13.95
C LEU A 513 -0.08 -11.48 15.11
N ASP A 514 -1.35 -11.87 15.02
CA ASP A 514 -2.00 -12.76 16.01
C ASP A 514 -1.27 -14.10 16.13
N LEU A 515 -0.87 -14.69 15.00
CA LEU A 515 -0.06 -15.91 14.93
C LEU A 515 1.38 -15.73 15.46
N LEU A 516 1.83 -14.49 15.65
CA LEU A 516 3.14 -14.18 16.22
C LEU A 516 3.05 -13.88 17.72
N ILE A 517 2.15 -12.98 18.11
CA ILE A 517 2.09 -12.36 19.45
C ILE A 517 1.52 -13.33 20.49
N ALA A 518 0.37 -13.97 20.22
CA ALA A 518 -0.21 -14.90 21.19
C ALA A 518 0.70 -16.14 21.42
N PRO A 519 1.26 -16.78 20.37
CA PRO A 519 2.24 -17.85 20.55
C PRO A 519 3.50 -17.41 21.29
N THR A 520 4.07 -16.24 21.02
CA THR A 520 5.29 -15.79 21.74
C THR A 520 5.05 -15.60 23.23
N ALA A 521 3.89 -15.08 23.66
CA ALA A 521 3.50 -15.02 25.08
C ALA A 521 3.37 -16.42 25.70
N ILE A 522 2.62 -17.32 25.05
CA ILE A 522 2.44 -18.70 25.53
C ILE A 522 3.80 -19.40 25.62
N PHE A 523 4.70 -19.14 24.66
CA PHE A 523 6.05 -19.69 24.67
C PHE A 523 6.85 -19.22 25.89
N ALA A 524 6.81 -17.92 26.23
CA ALA A 524 7.47 -17.39 27.42
C ALA A 524 6.93 -18.03 28.72
N ILE A 525 5.61 -18.26 28.81
CA ILE A 525 4.97 -18.94 29.95
C ILE A 525 5.43 -20.40 30.04
N LEU A 526 5.42 -21.14 28.92
CA LEU A 526 5.87 -22.53 28.86
C LEU A 526 7.35 -22.66 29.20
N LEU A 527 8.20 -21.75 28.72
CA LEU A 527 9.62 -21.69 29.06
C LEU A 527 9.84 -21.43 30.55
N THR A 528 8.99 -20.62 31.18
CA THR A 528 9.03 -20.41 32.64
C THR A 528 8.72 -21.69 33.40
N GLY A 529 7.64 -22.39 33.01
CA GLY A 529 7.31 -23.71 33.57
C GLY A 529 8.44 -24.73 33.33
N LEU A 530 9.04 -24.71 32.14
CA LEU A 530 10.15 -25.58 31.78
C LEU A 530 11.40 -25.29 32.60
N GLY A 531 11.71 -24.01 32.86
CA GLY A 531 12.78 -23.59 33.76
C GLY A 531 12.58 -24.13 35.17
N ILE A 532 11.36 -24.04 35.72
CA ILE A 532 11.02 -24.61 37.03
C ILE A 532 11.24 -26.12 37.04
N THR A 533 10.70 -26.84 36.06
CA THR A 533 10.87 -28.30 36.00
C THR A 533 12.32 -28.73 35.77
N GLY A 534 13.09 -27.96 35.00
CA GLY A 534 14.53 -28.17 34.81
C GLY A 534 15.32 -27.97 36.10
N ILE A 535 15.00 -26.93 36.88
CA ILE A 535 15.61 -26.68 38.20
C ILE A 535 15.32 -27.84 39.14
N LEU A 536 14.10 -28.37 39.15
CA LEU A 536 13.74 -29.55 39.94
C LEU A 536 14.47 -30.81 39.43
N GLY A 537 14.56 -30.98 38.11
CA GLY A 537 15.24 -32.07 37.43
C GLY A 537 16.74 -32.11 37.73
N SER A 538 17.38 -30.95 37.93
CA SER A 538 18.80 -30.85 38.26
C SER A 538 19.24 -31.66 39.49
N LYS A 539 18.32 -31.91 40.43
CA LYS A 539 18.55 -32.81 41.58
C LYS A 539 17.87 -34.17 41.37
N ARG A 540 16.61 -34.17 40.92
CA ARG A 540 15.75 -35.35 40.92
C ARG A 540 16.03 -36.37 39.80
N PHE A 541 16.74 -35.97 38.74
CA PHE A 541 17.05 -36.88 37.64
C PHE A 541 18.25 -37.80 37.91
N ASN A 542 19.04 -37.52 38.94
CA ASN A 542 20.15 -38.38 39.33
C ASN A 542 19.61 -39.72 39.88
N SER A 543 19.98 -40.83 39.25
CA SER A 543 19.59 -42.18 39.66
C SER A 543 20.11 -42.57 41.04
N HIS A 544 21.25 -42.01 41.47
CA HIS A 544 21.87 -42.33 42.77
C HIS A 544 21.05 -41.87 43.98
N TYR A 545 20.06 -41.00 43.80
CA TYR A 545 19.27 -40.43 44.89
C TYR A 545 17.80 -40.90 44.88
N LYS A 546 17.51 -41.99 44.16
CA LYS A 546 16.19 -42.63 44.21
C LYS A 546 16.14 -43.60 45.39
N VAL A 547 15.00 -43.66 46.07
CA VAL A 547 14.75 -44.70 47.09
C VAL A 547 14.89 -46.06 46.42
N LYS A 548 15.79 -46.92 46.93
CA LYS A 548 15.79 -48.33 46.55
C LYS A 548 14.54 -48.94 47.17
N SER A 549 13.59 -49.42 46.35
CA SER A 549 12.49 -50.20 46.92
C SER A 549 13.10 -51.46 47.52
N SER A 550 13.04 -51.61 48.84
CA SER A 550 13.20 -52.90 49.48
C SER A 550 12.14 -53.82 48.87
N ALA A 551 12.58 -54.76 48.06
CA ALA A 551 11.74 -55.82 47.50
C ALA A 551 11.20 -56.71 48.62
#